data_AF-A0A183ETM6-F1
#
_entry.id   AF-A0A183ETM6-F1
#
_cell.length_a   1.000
_cell.length_b   1.000
_cell.length_c   1.000
_cell.angle_alpha   90.00
_cell.angle_beta   90.00
_cell.angle_gamma   90.00
#
_symmetry.space_group_name_H-M   'P 1'
#
loop_
_entity.id
_entity.type
_entity.pdbx_description
1 polymer ?
#
loop_
_entity_poly.entity_id
_entity_poly.type
_entity_poly.pdbx_seq_one_letter_code
_entity_poly.pdbx_strand_id
1 'polypeptide(L)'
;MLTFLYFQELNPSVEVGFVLRSAEDLIAEDDLKFLFQFTVVVGSNLQAEDAAQISDYLYKRNIPFVYARAYGLTGYVRVCVREHTIFNSHEENVAPDLRLDRPFPALIDLVEATDLDAMDYEAHSHTPYLILYLKALDLWREKYGKDDFPDNYAKRKTFEEVCLQVSLYCAKFEITRCWIG
;
A
#
# COMPACT_ATOMS: atom_id res chain seq x y z
N MET A 1 3.01 -35.89 -22.07
CA MET A 1 2.30 -36.78 -21.13
C MET A 1 2.99 -36.84 -19.76
N LEU A 2 4.33 -37.03 -19.68
CA LEU A 2 5.05 -37.11 -18.39
C LEU A 2 5.02 -35.82 -17.55
N THR A 3 5.06 -34.64 -18.18
CA THR A 3 5.14 -33.34 -17.46
C THR A 3 3.97 -33.10 -16.51
N PHE A 4 2.77 -33.57 -16.88
CA PHE A 4 1.56 -33.42 -16.09
C PHE A 4 1.64 -34.14 -14.73
N LEU A 5 2.19 -35.36 -14.72
CA LEU A 5 2.29 -36.17 -13.50
C LEU A 5 3.16 -35.46 -12.46
N TYR A 6 4.29 -34.90 -12.89
CA TYR A 6 5.16 -34.14 -12.01
C TYR A 6 4.51 -32.86 -11.46
N PHE A 7 3.65 -32.18 -12.23
CA PHE A 7 2.90 -31.03 -11.70
C PHE A 7 1.89 -31.44 -10.62
N GLN A 8 1.21 -32.58 -10.80
CA GLN A 8 0.27 -33.10 -9.81
C GLN A 8 0.97 -33.48 -8.50
N GLU A 9 2.21 -33.99 -8.57
CA GLU A 9 3.01 -34.35 -7.39
C GLU A 9 3.40 -33.13 -6.52
N LEU A 10 3.47 -31.92 -7.09
CA LEU A 10 3.87 -30.72 -6.34
C LEU A 10 2.84 -30.31 -5.29
N ASN A 11 1.55 -30.48 -5.57
CA ASN A 11 0.48 -30.16 -4.64
C ASN A 11 -0.75 -31.05 -4.90
N PRO A 12 -1.00 -32.06 -4.04
CA PRO A 12 -2.14 -32.98 -4.20
C PRO A 12 -3.52 -32.32 -4.12
N SER A 13 -3.62 -31.09 -3.60
CA SER A 13 -4.89 -30.35 -3.50
C SER A 13 -5.26 -29.65 -4.81
N VAL A 14 -4.36 -29.59 -5.79
CA VAL A 14 -4.61 -28.98 -7.10
C VAL A 14 -4.99 -30.08 -8.08
N GLU A 15 -6.12 -29.91 -8.77
CA GLU A 15 -6.50 -30.77 -9.88
C GLU A 15 -5.84 -30.25 -11.17
N VAL A 16 -4.94 -31.05 -11.73
CA VAL A 16 -4.33 -30.72 -13.02
C VAL A 16 -5.13 -31.43 -14.12
N GLY A 17 -5.34 -30.77 -15.25
CA GLY A 17 -5.87 -31.37 -16.51
C GLY A 17 -4.91 -31.15 -17.69
N PHE A 18 -5.01 -31.97 -18.75
CA PHE A 18 -4.31 -31.70 -20.01
C PHE A 18 -5.13 -32.11 -21.22
N VAL A 19 -4.90 -31.42 -22.34
CA VAL A 19 -5.45 -31.74 -23.66
C VAL A 19 -4.30 -31.78 -24.66
N LEU A 20 -4.24 -32.82 -25.48
CA LEU A 20 -3.20 -32.98 -26.51
C LEU A 20 -3.62 -32.27 -27.81
N ARG A 21 -3.60 -30.94 -27.80
CA ARG A 21 -3.90 -30.09 -28.97
C ARG A 21 -2.93 -28.91 -29.01
N SER A 22 -2.56 -28.47 -30.21
CA SER A 22 -1.75 -27.27 -30.39
C SER A 22 -2.62 -26.00 -30.38
N ALA A 23 -1.99 -24.84 -30.24
CA ALA A 23 -2.72 -23.57 -30.30
C ALA A 23 -3.18 -23.28 -31.75
N GLU A 24 -2.38 -23.72 -32.71
CA GLU A 24 -2.65 -23.66 -34.14
C GLU A 24 -3.90 -24.48 -34.49
N ASP A 25 -4.06 -25.69 -33.92
CA ASP A 25 -5.26 -26.51 -34.11
C ASP A 25 -6.52 -25.82 -33.55
N LEU A 26 -6.41 -25.18 -32.38
CA LEU A 26 -7.53 -24.46 -31.76
C LEU A 26 -7.98 -23.27 -32.62
N ILE A 27 -7.03 -22.58 -33.26
CA ILE A 27 -7.30 -21.46 -34.16
C ILE A 27 -7.89 -21.97 -35.47
N ALA A 28 -7.30 -22.98 -36.09
CA ALA A 28 -7.72 -23.52 -37.38
C ALA A 28 -9.13 -24.11 -37.35
N GLU A 29 -9.54 -24.70 -36.22
CA GLU A 29 -10.87 -25.28 -36.02
C GLU A 29 -11.91 -24.29 -35.45
N ASP A 30 -11.53 -23.02 -35.23
CA ASP A 30 -12.37 -21.98 -34.59
C ASP A 30 -12.94 -22.41 -33.22
N ASP A 31 -12.14 -23.15 -32.44
CA ASP A 31 -12.54 -23.73 -31.15
C ASP A 31 -11.97 -22.97 -29.94
N LEU A 32 -11.60 -21.70 -30.13
CA LEU A 32 -11.09 -20.84 -29.06
C LEU A 32 -12.07 -20.65 -27.89
N LYS A 33 -13.35 -20.95 -28.09
CA LYS A 33 -14.38 -21.01 -27.03
C LYS A 33 -14.02 -21.98 -25.90
N PHE A 34 -13.22 -23.01 -26.17
CA PHE A 34 -12.69 -23.92 -25.15
C PHE A 34 -11.95 -23.17 -24.04
N LEU A 35 -11.32 -22.03 -24.36
CA LEU A 35 -10.54 -21.25 -23.40
C LEU A 35 -11.40 -20.47 -22.40
N PHE A 36 -12.72 -20.41 -22.58
CA PHE A 36 -13.62 -19.65 -21.70
C PHE A 36 -13.84 -20.29 -20.33
N GLN A 37 -13.52 -21.56 -20.19
CA GLN A 37 -13.61 -22.25 -18.90
C GLN A 37 -12.50 -21.83 -17.91
N PHE A 38 -11.48 -21.09 -18.38
CA PHE A 38 -10.34 -20.71 -17.56
C PHE A 38 -10.43 -19.26 -17.07
N THR A 39 -10.00 -19.04 -15.84
CA THR A 39 -9.94 -17.70 -15.23
C THR A 39 -8.82 -16.84 -15.83
N VAL A 40 -7.70 -17.46 -16.18
CA VAL A 40 -6.55 -16.82 -16.83
C VAL A 40 -5.96 -17.81 -17.82
N VAL A 41 -5.62 -17.33 -19.01
CA VAL A 41 -4.97 -18.14 -20.05
C VAL A 41 -3.52 -17.69 -20.18
N VAL A 42 -2.57 -18.63 -20.11
CA VAL A 42 -1.14 -18.34 -20.27
C VAL A 42 -0.64 -19.00 -21.56
N GLY A 43 -0.23 -18.18 -22.53
CA GLY A 43 0.44 -18.63 -23.75
C GLY A 43 1.95 -18.59 -23.56
N SER A 44 2.63 -19.73 -23.62
CA SER A 44 4.09 -19.80 -23.54
C SER A 44 4.70 -20.15 -24.89
N ASN A 45 5.72 -19.40 -25.32
CA ASN A 45 6.48 -19.66 -26.55
C ASN A 45 5.63 -19.82 -27.85
N LEU A 46 4.44 -19.23 -27.87
CA LEU A 46 3.59 -19.17 -29.06
C LEU A 46 4.21 -18.29 -30.15
N GLN A 47 3.85 -18.53 -31.41
CA GLN A 47 4.12 -17.58 -32.48
C GLN A 47 3.36 -16.27 -32.22
N ALA A 48 3.92 -15.17 -32.70
CA ALA A 48 3.36 -13.85 -32.45
C ALA A 48 1.95 -13.68 -33.06
N GLU A 49 1.73 -14.28 -34.22
CA GLU A 49 0.45 -14.25 -34.94
C GLU A 49 -0.64 -14.99 -34.14
N ASP A 50 -0.37 -16.21 -33.68
CA ASP A 50 -1.31 -17.01 -32.88
C ASP A 50 -1.63 -16.33 -31.55
N ALA A 51 -0.60 -15.81 -30.86
CA ALA A 51 -0.77 -15.08 -29.62
C ALA A 51 -1.64 -13.82 -29.80
N ALA A 52 -1.50 -13.12 -30.93
CA ALA A 52 -2.33 -11.95 -31.23
C ALA A 52 -3.80 -12.34 -31.47
N GLN A 53 -4.05 -13.40 -32.25
CA GLN A 53 -5.41 -13.89 -32.50
C GLN A 53 -6.11 -14.35 -31.21
N ILE A 54 -5.42 -15.12 -30.37
CA ILE A 54 -5.93 -15.57 -29.07
C ILE A 54 -6.19 -14.37 -28.15
N SER A 55 -5.24 -13.43 -28.07
CA SER A 55 -5.38 -12.21 -27.28
C SER A 55 -6.62 -11.42 -27.68
N ASP A 56 -6.82 -11.14 -28.97
CA ASP A 56 -7.97 -10.38 -29.47
C ASP A 56 -9.31 -11.08 -29.21
N TYR A 57 -9.31 -12.41 -29.29
CA TYR A 57 -10.49 -13.22 -29.03
C TYR A 57 -10.90 -13.20 -27.56
N LEU A 58 -9.93 -13.35 -26.64
CA LEU A 58 -10.12 -13.35 -25.19
C LEU A 58 -10.39 -11.94 -24.63
N TYR A 59 -9.74 -10.91 -25.19
CA TYR A 59 -9.89 -9.51 -24.75
C TYR A 59 -11.34 -9.03 -24.82
N LYS A 60 -12.04 -9.35 -25.91
CA LYS A 60 -13.46 -9.02 -26.11
C LYS A 60 -14.38 -9.65 -25.07
N ARG A 61 -13.90 -10.66 -24.33
CA ARG A 61 -14.67 -11.49 -23.40
C ARG A 61 -14.20 -11.34 -21.96
N ASN A 62 -13.32 -10.39 -21.67
CA ASN A 62 -12.79 -10.12 -20.32
C ASN A 62 -12.03 -11.30 -19.70
N ILE A 63 -11.41 -12.15 -20.52
CA ILE A 63 -10.55 -13.22 -20.01
C ILE A 63 -9.10 -12.72 -20.10
N PRO A 64 -8.38 -12.60 -18.96
CA PRO A 64 -6.98 -12.21 -18.96
C PRO A 64 -6.12 -13.21 -19.73
N PHE A 65 -5.30 -12.69 -20.62
CA PHE A 65 -4.31 -13.47 -21.36
C PHE A 65 -2.91 -13.00 -21.00
N VAL A 66 -2.04 -13.92 -20.59
CA VAL A 66 -0.63 -13.66 -20.32
C VAL A 66 0.20 -14.36 -21.37
N TYR A 67 0.90 -13.59 -22.19
CA TYR A 67 1.80 -14.11 -23.20
C TYR A 67 3.24 -14.00 -22.71
N ALA A 68 3.90 -15.15 -22.52
CA ALA A 68 5.29 -15.24 -22.12
C ALA A 68 6.12 -15.93 -23.20
N ARG A 69 7.32 -15.41 -23.48
CA ARG A 69 8.25 -16.05 -24.41
C ARG A 69 9.68 -15.84 -23.95
N ALA A 70 10.48 -16.89 -24.09
CA ALA A 70 11.91 -16.85 -23.83
C ALA A 70 12.67 -17.13 -25.15
N TYR A 71 13.66 -16.29 -25.45
CA TYR A 71 14.54 -16.40 -26.61
C TYR A 71 15.99 -16.16 -26.17
N GLY A 72 16.74 -17.25 -25.98
CA GLY A 72 18.11 -17.20 -25.45
C GLY A 72 18.16 -16.55 -24.08
N LEU A 73 18.82 -15.39 -23.97
CA LEU A 73 18.94 -14.61 -22.73
C LEU A 73 17.88 -13.52 -22.57
N THR A 74 16.95 -13.40 -23.54
CA THR A 74 15.86 -12.42 -23.48
C THR A 74 14.55 -13.14 -23.20
N GLY A 75 13.83 -12.68 -22.18
CA GLY A 75 12.45 -13.07 -21.94
C GLY A 75 11.55 -11.85 -22.04
N TYR A 76 10.30 -12.04 -22.47
CA TYR A 76 9.27 -11.04 -22.28
C TYR A 76 7.97 -11.66 -21.79
N VAL A 77 7.21 -10.85 -21.07
CA VAL A 77 5.86 -11.15 -20.61
C VAL A 77 4.97 -9.98 -20.98
N ARG A 78 3.84 -10.28 -21.61
CA ARG A 78 2.80 -9.31 -21.96
C ARG A 78 1.48 -9.74 -21.34
N VAL A 79 0.87 -8.83 -20.57
CA VAL A 79 -0.47 -9.03 -19.99
C VAL A 79 -1.49 -8.30 -20.85
N CYS A 80 -2.51 -9.03 -21.30
CA CYS A 80 -3.61 -8.53 -22.10
C CYS A 80 -4.90 -8.69 -21.28
N VAL A 81 -5.40 -7.59 -20.73
CA VAL A 81 -6.64 -7.53 -19.95
C VAL A 81 -7.39 -6.25 -20.31
N ARG A 82 -8.72 -6.30 -20.39
CA ARG A 82 -9.53 -5.11 -20.69
C ARG A 82 -9.56 -4.15 -19.51
N GLU A 83 -9.89 -4.68 -18.34
CA GLU A 83 -9.96 -3.93 -17.09
C GLU A 83 -9.60 -4.89 -15.95
N HIS A 84 -8.75 -4.43 -15.02
CA HIS A 84 -8.41 -5.18 -13.81
C HIS A 84 -8.38 -4.21 -12.63
N THR A 85 -9.52 -4.09 -11.95
CA THR A 85 -9.68 -3.19 -10.81
C THR A 85 -9.02 -3.78 -9.57
N ILE A 86 -8.07 -3.05 -8.97
CA ILE A 86 -7.36 -3.45 -7.76
C ILE A 86 -7.81 -2.51 -6.63
N PHE A 87 -8.34 -3.07 -5.55
CA PHE A 87 -8.69 -2.31 -4.34
C PHE A 87 -7.54 -2.21 -3.34
N ASN A 88 -6.77 -3.29 -3.19
CA ASN A 88 -5.62 -3.33 -2.30
C ASN A 88 -4.34 -3.30 -3.13
N SER A 89 -3.81 -2.09 -3.34
CA SER A 89 -2.56 -1.87 -4.09
C SER A 89 -1.31 -2.31 -3.32
N HIS A 90 -1.45 -2.69 -2.04
CA HIS A 90 -0.34 -3.08 -1.17
C HIS A 90 0.85 -2.09 -1.23
N GLU A 91 0.55 -0.79 -1.27
CA GLU A 91 1.58 0.26 -1.30
C GLU A 91 2.48 0.17 -0.06
N GLU A 92 3.79 0.02 -0.27
CA GLU A 92 4.75 -0.27 0.80
C GLU A 92 5.01 0.93 1.73
N ASN A 93 4.87 2.15 1.23
CA ASN A 93 5.28 3.38 1.94
C ASN A 93 4.23 4.49 1.87
N VAL A 94 2.98 4.17 2.18
CA VAL A 94 1.90 5.17 2.25
C VAL A 94 2.11 6.06 3.48
N ALA A 95 2.04 7.37 3.29
CA ALA A 95 2.03 8.31 4.41
C ALA A 95 0.81 8.03 5.30
N PRO A 96 0.96 7.92 6.63
CA PRO A 96 -0.15 7.58 7.50
C PRO A 96 -1.20 8.69 7.52
N ASP A 97 -2.48 8.32 7.53
CA ASP A 97 -3.61 9.25 7.69
C ASP A 97 -3.76 9.64 9.16
N LEU A 98 -2.97 10.62 9.60
CA LEU A 98 -2.89 11.05 11.00
C LEU A 98 -3.97 12.07 11.41
N ARG A 99 -4.66 12.69 10.45
CA ARG A 99 -5.73 13.69 10.69
C ARG A 99 -5.33 14.86 11.61
N LEU A 100 -4.08 15.30 11.58
CA LEU A 100 -3.59 16.40 12.42
C LEU A 100 -4.14 17.78 11.99
N ASP A 101 -4.42 17.94 10.71
CA ASP A 101 -5.04 19.12 10.11
C ASP A 101 -6.55 19.18 10.40
N ARG A 102 -7.21 18.02 10.45
CA ARG A 102 -8.65 17.86 10.66
C ARG A 102 -8.94 16.75 11.67
N PRO A 103 -8.66 17.00 12.96
CA PRO A 103 -8.87 16.01 14.00
C PRO A 103 -10.37 15.73 14.17
N PHE A 104 -10.72 14.46 14.36
CA PHE A 104 -12.09 14.05 14.65
C PHE A 104 -12.39 14.22 16.15
N PRO A 105 -13.67 14.33 16.56
CA PRO A 105 -14.03 14.67 17.94
C PRO A 105 -13.36 13.83 19.01
N ALA A 106 -13.35 12.49 18.86
CA ALA A 106 -12.71 11.62 19.85
C ALA A 106 -11.18 11.80 19.97
N LEU A 107 -10.49 12.27 18.91
CA LEU A 107 -9.08 12.62 18.98
C LEU A 107 -8.88 13.92 19.76
N ILE A 108 -9.76 14.90 19.56
CA ILE A 108 -9.76 16.16 20.31
C ILE A 108 -10.00 15.85 21.80
N ASP A 109 -11.02 15.07 22.13
CA ASP A 109 -11.35 14.69 23.50
C ASP A 109 -10.16 14.00 24.20
N LEU A 110 -9.45 13.11 23.48
CA LEU A 110 -8.25 12.44 23.99
C LEU A 110 -7.12 13.44 24.28
N VAL A 111 -6.88 14.37 23.37
CA VAL A 111 -5.86 15.42 23.54
C VAL A 111 -6.23 16.32 24.70
N GLU A 112 -7.49 16.78 24.80
CA GLU A 112 -7.97 17.62 25.89
C GLU A 112 -7.89 16.92 27.25
N ALA A 113 -8.23 15.64 27.32
CA ALA A 113 -8.12 14.83 28.54
C ALA A 113 -6.67 14.58 28.99
N THR A 114 -5.69 14.76 28.08
CA THR A 114 -4.28 14.57 28.39
C THR A 114 -3.67 15.89 28.89
N ASP A 115 -3.49 15.99 30.21
CA ASP A 115 -2.79 17.11 30.86
C ASP A 115 -1.29 16.80 30.99
N LEU A 116 -0.48 17.45 30.16
CA LEU A 116 0.97 17.24 30.14
C LEU A 116 1.69 17.86 31.35
N ASP A 117 1.10 18.86 32.00
CA ASP A 117 1.73 19.58 33.12
C ASP A 117 1.59 18.82 34.45
N ALA A 118 0.56 17.98 34.56
CA ALA A 118 0.31 17.14 35.74
C ALA A 118 1.09 15.81 35.73
N MET A 119 1.75 15.46 34.61
CA MET A 119 2.46 14.19 34.44
C MET A 119 3.87 14.24 35.03
N ASP A 120 4.33 13.08 35.53
CA ASP A 120 5.75 12.90 35.84
C ASP A 120 6.57 12.63 34.57
N TYR A 121 7.89 12.62 34.72
CA TYR A 121 8.81 12.44 33.59
C TYR A 121 8.58 11.11 32.85
N GLU A 122 8.33 10.02 33.58
CA GLU A 122 8.15 8.70 33.00
C GLU A 122 6.87 8.65 32.15
N ALA A 123 5.74 9.11 32.69
CA ALA A 123 4.46 9.17 31.98
C ALA A 123 4.52 10.11 30.76
N HIS A 124 5.18 11.26 30.89
CA HIS A 124 5.39 12.18 29.77
C HIS A 124 6.23 11.55 28.65
N SER A 125 7.33 10.87 29.01
CA SER A 125 8.23 10.22 28.02
C SER A 125 7.54 9.10 27.21
N HIS A 126 6.50 8.50 27.79
CA HIS A 126 5.66 7.48 27.14
C HIS A 126 4.42 8.04 26.45
N THR A 127 4.22 9.36 26.44
CA THR A 127 3.10 9.99 25.75
C THR A 127 3.26 9.85 24.22
N PRO A 128 2.24 9.36 23.49
CA PRO A 128 2.29 9.27 22.04
C PRO A 128 2.60 10.61 21.38
N TYR A 129 3.57 10.62 20.47
CA TYR A 129 4.04 11.86 19.81
C TYR A 129 2.91 12.66 19.12
N LEU A 130 1.86 11.98 18.67
CA LEU A 130 0.69 12.62 18.04
C LEU A 130 -0.03 13.58 18.99
N ILE A 131 -0.12 13.23 20.27
CA ILE A 131 -0.73 14.09 21.29
C ILE A 131 0.14 15.33 21.52
N LEU A 132 1.46 15.14 21.63
CA LEU A 132 2.43 16.24 21.75
C LEU A 132 2.33 17.19 20.55
N TYR A 133 2.18 16.64 19.33
CA TYR A 133 2.03 17.41 18.10
C TYR A 133 0.75 18.24 18.08
N LEU A 134 -0.38 17.66 18.51
CA LEU A 134 -1.67 18.36 18.56
C LEU A 134 -1.67 19.47 19.63
N LYS A 135 -1.11 19.21 20.82
CA LYS A 135 -0.91 20.25 21.85
C LYS A 135 -0.01 21.38 21.35
N ALA A 136 1.07 21.06 20.64
CA ALA A 136 1.93 22.06 20.02
C ALA A 136 1.21 22.87 18.92
N LEU A 137 0.32 22.23 18.15
CA LEU A 137 -0.52 22.92 17.17
C LEU A 137 -1.52 23.87 17.81
N ASP A 138 -2.05 23.56 18.98
CA ASP A 138 -2.93 24.48 19.71
C ASP A 138 -2.16 25.74 20.14
N LEU A 139 -0.96 25.57 20.70
CA LEU A 139 -0.05 26.70 21.01
C LEU A 139 0.34 27.51 19.76
N TRP A 140 0.56 26.83 18.64
CA TRP A 140 0.82 27.49 17.36
C TRP A 140 -0.37 28.38 16.94
N ARG A 141 -1.59 27.83 17.01
CA ARG A 141 -2.82 28.52 16.62
C ARG A 141 -3.15 29.71 17.54
N GLU A 142 -2.83 29.62 18.82
CA GLU A 142 -2.94 30.75 19.75
C GLU A 142 -2.02 31.91 19.36
N LYS A 143 -0.81 31.60 18.87
CA LYS A 143 0.22 32.60 18.55
C LYS A 143 0.10 33.20 17.15
N TYR A 144 -0.22 32.38 16.14
CA TYR A 144 -0.18 32.77 14.72
C TYR A 144 -1.55 32.89 14.08
N GLY A 145 -2.59 32.33 14.71
CA GLY A 145 -3.97 32.40 14.24
C GLY A 145 -4.65 31.05 14.18
N LYS A 146 -5.97 31.03 14.44
CA LYS A 146 -6.77 29.81 14.59
C LYS A 146 -6.69 28.86 13.39
N ASP A 147 -6.63 29.42 12.18
CA ASP A 147 -6.63 28.66 10.92
C ASP A 147 -5.22 28.51 10.30
N ASP A 148 -4.16 28.95 11.00
CA ASP A 148 -2.79 28.84 10.50
C ASP A 148 -2.19 27.44 10.74
N PHE A 149 -1.35 26.99 9.81
CA PHE A 149 -0.70 25.67 9.85
C PHE A 149 0.74 25.76 9.31
N PRO A 150 1.69 24.94 9.81
CA PRO A 150 3.07 24.89 9.31
C PRO A 150 3.17 24.23 7.92
N ASP A 151 2.66 24.92 6.91
CA ASP A 151 2.51 24.47 5.52
C ASP A 151 3.80 24.59 4.68
N ASN A 152 4.69 25.51 5.04
CA ASN A 152 5.94 25.79 4.35
C ASN A 152 7.16 25.54 5.23
N TYR A 153 8.33 25.47 4.58
CA TYR A 153 9.58 25.15 5.26
C TYR A 153 9.92 26.13 6.41
N ALA A 154 9.72 27.44 6.20
CA ALA A 154 10.02 28.43 7.23
C ALA A 154 9.12 28.26 8.45
N LYS A 155 7.81 28.07 8.25
CA LYS A 155 6.87 27.80 9.34
C LYS A 155 7.16 26.46 10.02
N ARG A 156 7.49 25.40 9.28
CA ARG A 156 7.87 24.10 9.86
C ARG A 156 9.07 24.22 10.79
N LYS A 157 10.09 24.98 10.39
CA LYS A 157 11.26 25.23 11.24
C LYS A 157 10.90 25.99 12.53
N THR A 158 10.04 27.01 12.44
CA THR A 158 9.54 27.70 13.63
C THR A 158 8.63 26.81 14.49
N PHE A 159 7.88 25.90 13.87
CA PHE A 159 7.01 24.97 14.56
C PHE A 159 7.79 23.90 15.33
N GLU A 160 8.96 23.46 14.84
CA GLU A 160 9.88 22.60 15.60
C GLU A 160 10.25 23.22 16.95
N GLU A 161 10.46 24.54 17.00
CA GLU A 161 10.73 25.27 18.26
C GLU A 161 9.53 25.22 19.22
N VAL A 162 8.30 25.28 18.69
CA VAL A 162 7.05 25.15 19.49
C VAL A 162 6.88 23.72 20.00
N CYS A 163 7.16 22.71 19.18
CA CYS A 163 7.14 21.30 19.61
C CYS A 163 8.16 21.03 20.73
N LEU A 164 9.35 21.62 20.65
CA LEU A 164 10.36 21.50 21.69
C LEU A 164 9.88 22.11 23.02
N GLN A 165 9.10 23.19 23.00
CA GLN A 165 8.54 23.77 24.23
C GLN A 165 7.65 22.75 24.95
N VAL A 166 6.74 22.08 24.23
CA VAL A 166 5.85 21.04 24.78
C VAL A 166 6.64 19.81 25.25
N SER A 167 7.70 19.45 24.53
CA SER A 167 8.57 18.33 24.91
C SER A 167 9.46 18.61 26.12
N LEU A 168 9.83 19.87 26.36
CA LEU A 168 10.75 20.31 27.42
C LEU A 168 10.06 20.71 28.73
N TYR A 169 8.72 20.68 28.80
CA TYR A 169 7.98 20.99 30.04
C TYR A 169 8.43 20.10 31.22
N CYS A 170 8.86 18.85 30.98
CA CYS A 170 9.44 17.99 32.02
C CYS A 170 10.85 18.41 32.51
N ALA A 171 11.68 19.06 31.69
CA ALA A 171 13.04 19.44 32.10
C ALA A 171 13.05 20.59 33.13
N LYS A 172 11.94 21.35 33.23
CA LYS A 172 11.80 22.39 34.26
C LYS A 172 11.63 21.82 35.67
N PHE A 173 11.07 20.60 35.83
CA PHE A 173 10.79 20.03 37.15
C PHE A 173 12.05 19.61 37.91
N GLU A 174 13.13 19.22 37.22
CA GLU A 174 14.40 18.87 37.88
C GLU A 174 15.27 20.08 38.23
N ILE A 175 15.26 21.15 37.42
CA ILE A 175 16.14 22.31 37.66
C ILE A 175 15.66 23.15 38.87
N THR A 176 14.36 23.23 39.12
CA THR A 176 13.83 23.98 40.29
C THR A 176 13.85 23.20 41.60
N ARG A 177 14.02 21.87 41.61
CA ARG A 177 14.13 21.08 42.85
C ARG A 177 15.57 20.90 43.36
N CYS A 178 16.58 21.14 42.54
CA CYS A 178 17.98 20.97 42.94
C CYS A 178 18.67 22.22 43.52
N TRP A 179 17.98 23.37 43.60
CA TRP A 179 18.56 24.64 44.10
C TRP A 179 17.82 25.27 45.29
N ILE A 180 16.87 24.55 45.90
CA ILE A 180 16.25 24.95 47.18
C ILE A 180 16.18 23.71 48.07
N GLY A 181 17.31 23.39 48.70
CA GLY A 181 17.50 22.30 49.65
C GLY A 181 18.93 22.27 50.15
#